data_AF-A0A5M3XFH3-F1
#
_entry.id   AF-A0A5M3XFH3-F1
#
_cell.length_a   1.000
_cell.length_b   1.000
_cell.length_c   1.000
_cell.angle_alpha   90.00
_cell.angle_beta   90.00
_cell.angle_gamma   90.00
#
_symmetry.space_group_name_H-M   'P 1'
#
loop_
_entity.id
_entity.type
_entity.pdbx_description
1 polymer ?
#
loop_
_entity_poly.entity_id
_entity_poly.type
_entity_poly.pdbx_seq_one_letter_code
_entity_poly.pdbx_strand_id
1 'polypeptide(L)'
;MPVPIFGMKTEDRGSGMVPPPVTLEGPTELRVHGVGGSTPQHLLADAAPQHVGGDHISGFFRTADASGRHVEGYSWGGMTSRSGIRVLWLLLLPFALANLAGWMWPFTVTRTARRFAIFRCSHGWRRSPSP
;
A
#
# COMPACT_ATOMS: atom_id res chain seq x y z
N MET A 1 19.98 -17.55 13.49
CA MET A 1 19.58 -18.94 13.77
C MET A 1 18.07 -19.02 13.59
N PRO A 2 17.53 -19.81 12.66
CA PRO A 2 16.08 -19.94 12.52
C PRO A 2 15.51 -20.69 13.72
N VAL A 3 14.42 -20.17 14.30
CA VAL A 3 13.74 -20.76 15.45
C VAL A 3 12.84 -21.90 14.96
N PRO A 4 12.96 -23.13 15.48
CA PRO A 4 12.04 -24.21 15.14
C PRO A 4 10.66 -23.96 15.76
N ILE A 5 9.60 -23.96 14.96
CA ILE A 5 8.22 -23.94 15.47
C ILE A 5 7.75 -25.39 15.61
N PHE A 6 7.59 -25.84 16.86
CA PHE A 6 7.10 -27.17 17.21
C PHE A 6 5.61 -27.32 16.87
N GLY A 7 5.25 -28.36 16.10
CA GLY A 7 3.87 -28.81 15.92
C GLY A 7 3.34 -28.86 14.48
N MET A 8 4.07 -28.30 13.50
CA MET A 8 3.74 -28.53 12.09
C MET A 8 4.45 -29.79 11.60
N LYS A 9 3.71 -30.74 11.03
CA LYS A 9 4.32 -31.80 10.21
C LYS A 9 4.93 -31.10 8.99
N THR A 10 6.24 -30.96 8.97
CA THR A 10 6.98 -30.60 7.76
C THR A 10 6.84 -31.78 6.81
N GLU A 11 5.97 -31.68 5.82
CA GLU A 11 6.00 -32.61 4.70
C GLU A 11 7.32 -32.41 3.95
N ASP A 12 7.98 -33.52 3.61
CA ASP A 12 9.24 -33.54 2.88
C ASP A 12 9.00 -33.02 1.46
N ARG A 13 9.06 -31.71 1.29
CA ARG A 13 9.09 -31.08 -0.02
C ARG A 13 10.54 -30.98 -0.44
N GLY A 14 10.92 -31.86 -1.38
CA GLY A 14 12.21 -31.79 -2.05
C GLY A 14 12.51 -30.36 -2.50
N SER A 15 13.65 -29.83 -2.06
CA SER A 15 14.16 -28.55 -2.51
C SER A 15 14.37 -28.60 -4.02
N GLY A 16 13.43 -28.09 -4.81
CA GLY A 16 13.55 -28.15 -6.27
C GLY A 16 12.35 -27.59 -7.02
N MET A 17 12.54 -26.38 -7.59
CA MET A 17 12.25 -25.88 -8.96
C MET A 17 11.02 -26.34 -9.78
N VAL A 18 10.18 -27.25 -9.31
CA VAL A 18 8.93 -27.66 -9.96
C VAL A 18 7.79 -27.16 -9.08
N PRO A 19 6.93 -26.25 -9.58
CA PRO A 19 5.70 -25.90 -8.87
C PRO A 19 4.92 -27.21 -8.66
N PRO A 20 4.60 -27.58 -7.42
CA PRO A 20 3.70 -28.70 -7.20
C PRO A 20 2.42 -28.44 -8.00
N PRO A 21 1.82 -29.45 -8.63
CA PRO A 21 0.56 -29.28 -9.33
C PRO A 21 -0.43 -28.60 -8.40
N VAL A 22 -1.07 -27.54 -8.91
CA VAL A 22 -2.04 -26.78 -8.13
C VAL A 22 -3.28 -27.64 -8.04
N THR A 23 -3.37 -28.44 -6.98
CA THR A 23 -4.63 -29.02 -6.57
C THR A 23 -5.52 -27.82 -6.23
N LEU A 24 -6.70 -27.71 -6.85
CA LEU A 24 -7.69 -26.64 -6.54
C LEU A 24 -8.81 -27.19 -5.65
N GLU A 25 -8.52 -28.30 -4.96
CA GLU A 25 -9.48 -28.99 -4.12
C GLU A 25 -9.41 -28.42 -2.71
N GLY A 26 -10.41 -27.62 -2.35
CA GLY A 26 -10.52 -27.02 -1.03
C GLY A 26 -10.36 -25.50 -1.04
N PRO A 27 -10.53 -24.85 0.12
CA PRO A 27 -10.47 -23.40 0.22
C PRO A 27 -9.02 -22.90 0.11
N THR A 28 -8.85 -21.77 -0.60
CA THR A 28 -7.60 -21.02 -0.64
C THR A 28 -7.64 -19.89 0.38
N GLU A 29 -6.71 -19.91 1.33
CA GLU A 29 -6.47 -18.83 2.27
C GLU A 29 -5.47 -17.84 1.68
N LEU A 30 -5.90 -16.61 1.43
CA LEU A 30 -5.03 -15.52 0.99
C LEU A 30 -4.64 -14.65 2.18
N ARG A 31 -3.39 -14.73 2.60
CA ARG A 31 -2.80 -13.88 3.63
C ARG A 31 -2.23 -12.63 3.00
N VAL A 32 -2.58 -11.47 3.56
CA VAL A 32 -2.10 -10.18 3.10
C VAL A 32 -1.62 -9.38 4.29
N HIS A 33 -0.43 -8.80 4.20
CA HIS A 33 0.08 -7.95 5.28
C HIS A 33 -0.57 -6.56 5.25
N GLY A 34 -0.62 -5.90 6.41
CA GLY A 34 -1.02 -4.49 6.52
C GLY A 34 0.05 -3.52 5.98
N VAL A 35 -0.19 -2.21 6.13
CA VAL A 35 0.66 -1.16 5.54
C VAL A 35 2.12 -1.18 6.01
N GLY A 36 2.39 -1.69 7.22
CA GLY A 36 3.74 -1.80 7.79
C GLY A 36 4.65 -2.79 7.06
N GLY A 37 4.11 -3.59 6.14
CA GLY A 37 4.86 -4.62 5.44
C GLY A 37 5.04 -5.88 6.27
N SER A 38 5.22 -7.01 5.57
CA SER A 38 5.74 -8.25 6.13
C SER A 38 6.47 -8.98 5.02
N THR A 39 7.55 -9.68 5.36
CA THR A 39 8.19 -10.57 4.39
C THR A 39 7.27 -11.76 4.10
N PRO A 40 7.34 -12.36 2.89
CA PRO A 40 6.58 -13.57 2.57
C PRO A 40 6.82 -14.71 3.57
N GLN A 41 8.05 -14.84 4.08
CA GLN A 41 8.43 -15.85 5.06
C GLN A 41 7.64 -15.71 6.36
N HIS A 42 7.55 -14.47 6.86
CA HIS A 42 6.84 -14.19 8.11
C HIS A 42 5.32 -14.23 7.91
N LEU A 43 4.83 -13.86 6.73
CA LEU A 43 3.40 -13.91 6.36
C LEU A 43 2.89 -15.36 6.27
N LEU A 44 3.71 -16.26 5.73
CA LEU A 44 3.37 -17.67 5.54
C LEU A 44 3.85 -18.59 6.67
N ALA A 45 4.66 -18.07 7.60
CA ALA A 45 5.38 -18.86 8.60
C ALA A 45 6.23 -19.99 7.96
N ASP A 46 6.82 -19.70 6.80
CA ASP A 46 7.62 -20.61 5.99
C ASP A 46 9.01 -20.01 5.76
N ALA A 47 10.07 -20.80 5.93
CA ALA A 47 11.44 -20.33 5.72
C ALA A 47 11.77 -20.10 4.24
N ALA A 48 11.12 -20.82 3.32
CA ALA A 48 11.41 -20.79 1.89
C ALA A 48 10.13 -20.85 1.02
N PRO A 49 9.23 -19.85 1.14
CA PRO A 49 8.01 -19.83 0.37
C PRO A 49 8.30 -19.63 -1.13
N GLN A 50 7.58 -20.35 -1.97
CA GLN A 50 7.75 -20.33 -3.42
C GLN A 50 7.05 -19.11 -4.03
N HIS A 51 7.76 -18.32 -4.83
CA HIS A 51 7.16 -17.26 -5.64
C HIS A 51 6.37 -17.87 -6.81
N VAL A 52 5.07 -17.57 -6.89
CA VAL A 52 4.16 -18.13 -7.92
C VAL A 52 3.74 -17.11 -8.97
N GLY A 53 3.84 -15.81 -8.67
CA GLY A 53 3.48 -14.77 -9.64
C GLY A 53 3.69 -13.37 -9.11
N GLY A 54 3.85 -12.41 -10.02
CA GLY A 54 4.25 -11.04 -9.70
C GLY A 54 5.76 -10.84 -9.84
N ASP A 55 6.30 -9.91 -9.06
CA ASP A 55 7.71 -9.54 -9.11
C ASP A 55 8.30 -9.31 -7.69
N HIS A 56 9.56 -8.85 -7.67
CA HIS A 56 10.28 -8.55 -6.43
C HIS A 56 9.72 -7.36 -5.63
N ILE A 57 8.83 -6.55 -6.19
CA ILE A 57 8.19 -5.39 -5.54
C ILE A 57 6.87 -5.84 -4.91
N SER A 58 6.09 -6.63 -5.65
CA SER A 58 4.85 -7.24 -5.18
C SER A 58 4.62 -8.59 -5.84
N GLY A 59 4.33 -9.61 -5.03
CA GLY A 59 4.19 -10.96 -5.54
C GLY A 59 3.37 -11.87 -4.64
N PHE A 60 2.88 -12.93 -5.26
CA PHE A 60 2.20 -14.06 -4.63
C PHE A 60 3.22 -15.13 -4.30
N PHE A 61 3.10 -15.67 -3.09
CA PHE A 61 3.96 -16.70 -2.55
C PHE A 61 3.12 -17.86 -2.00
N ARG A 62 3.62 -19.08 -2.11
CA ARG A 62 2.95 -20.29 -1.62
C ARG A 62 3.84 -21.06 -0.65
N THR A 63 3.19 -21.73 0.30
CA THR A 63 3.82 -22.70 1.20
C THR A 63 3.30 -24.11 0.90
N ALA A 64 3.58 -25.09 1.76
CA ALA A 64 2.98 -26.42 1.65
C ALA A 64 1.50 -26.36 1.99
N ASP A 65 0.68 -27.13 1.27
CA ASP A 65 -0.73 -27.24 1.60
C ASP A 65 -0.86 -27.86 2.99
N ALA A 66 -1.73 -27.30 3.81
CA ALA A 66 -1.93 -27.75 5.17
C ALA A 66 -3.36 -28.28 5.31
N SER A 67 -3.50 -29.59 5.57
CA SER A 67 -4.80 -30.22 5.86
C SER A 67 -5.87 -29.99 4.78
N GLY A 68 -5.49 -30.06 3.50
CA GLY A 68 -6.41 -29.83 2.37
C GLY A 68 -6.82 -28.36 2.16
N ARG A 69 -6.00 -27.42 2.66
CA ARG A 69 -6.16 -25.98 2.43
C ARG A 69 -4.92 -25.44 1.76
N HIS A 70 -5.15 -24.63 0.73
CA HIS A 70 -4.08 -23.92 0.02
C HIS A 70 -3.82 -22.60 0.74
N VAL A 71 -2.56 -22.34 1.12
CA VAL A 71 -2.20 -21.08 1.79
C VAL A 71 -1.29 -20.27 0.88
N GLU A 72 -1.75 -19.07 0.53
CA GLU A 72 -1.04 -18.12 -0.31
C GLU A 72 -0.81 -16.81 0.43
N GLY A 73 0.35 -16.19 0.20
CA GLY A 73 0.71 -14.90 0.75
C GLY A 73 0.88 -13.88 -0.36
N TYR A 74 0.12 -12.78 -0.32
CA TYR A 74 0.37 -11.63 -1.17
C TYR A 74 1.21 -10.59 -0.41
N SER A 75 2.42 -10.37 -0.91
CA SER A 75 3.35 -9.37 -0.39
C SER A 75 3.32 -8.15 -1.32
N TRP A 76 2.99 -6.98 -0.78
CA TRP A 76 2.93 -5.69 -1.50
C TRP A 76 3.79 -4.59 -0.87
N GLY A 77 4.58 -4.93 0.15
CA GLY A 77 5.40 -3.97 0.90
C GLY A 77 6.39 -3.22 0.03
N GLY A 78 6.87 -3.79 -1.08
CA GLY A 78 7.75 -3.09 -2.02
C GLY A 78 7.11 -1.85 -2.66
N MET A 79 5.78 -1.81 -2.78
CA MET A 79 5.05 -0.66 -3.34
C MET A 79 5.08 0.57 -2.42
N THR A 80 5.09 0.37 -1.09
CA THR A 80 4.99 1.45 -0.09
C THR A 80 6.32 1.77 0.60
N SER A 81 7.26 0.81 0.60
CA SER A 81 8.51 0.91 1.37
C SER A 81 9.64 1.60 0.62
N ARG A 82 9.58 1.69 -0.72
CA ARG A 82 10.69 2.24 -1.52
C ARG A 82 10.77 3.77 -1.35
N SER A 83 11.65 4.18 -0.44
CA SER A 83 11.84 5.53 0.09
C SER A 83 12.02 6.64 -0.96
N GLY A 84 12.58 6.34 -2.14
CA GLY A 84 12.93 7.35 -3.15
C GLY A 84 11.74 8.17 -3.68
N ILE A 85 10.55 7.57 -3.76
CA ILE A 85 9.35 8.27 -4.25
C ILE A 85 8.81 9.28 -3.24
N ARG A 86 9.17 9.16 -1.94
CA ARG A 86 8.62 10.05 -0.90
C ARG A 86 9.07 11.50 -1.09
N VAL A 87 10.34 11.71 -1.44
CA VAL A 87 10.87 13.05 -1.70
C VAL A 87 10.23 13.65 -2.95
N LEU A 88 10.07 12.84 -4.00
CA LEU A 88 9.36 13.26 -5.21
C LEU A 88 7.89 13.63 -4.90
N TRP A 89 7.20 12.85 -4.07
CA TRP A 89 5.84 13.16 -3.63
C TRP A 89 5.77 14.46 -2.85
N LEU A 90 6.71 14.74 -1.94
CA LEU A 90 6.75 16.02 -1.23
C LEU A 90 6.93 17.22 -2.19
N LEU A 91 7.76 17.04 -3.22
CA LEU A 91 7.94 18.05 -4.27
C LEU A 91 6.68 18.22 -5.13
N LEU A 92 5.99 17.13 -5.48
CA LEU A 92 4.80 17.14 -6.33
C LEU A 92 3.51 17.51 -5.57
N LEU A 93 3.49 17.35 -4.24
CA LEU A 93 2.35 17.61 -3.38
C LEU A 93 1.70 18.99 -3.63
N PRO A 94 2.43 20.13 -3.67
CA PRO A 94 1.81 21.42 -3.93
C PRO A 94 1.11 21.50 -5.29
N PHE A 95 1.67 20.88 -6.32
CA PHE A 95 1.07 20.85 -7.67
C PHE A 95 -0.17 19.95 -7.72
N ALA A 96 -0.13 18.80 -7.05
CA ALA A 96 -1.28 17.89 -6.93
C ALA A 96 -2.44 18.57 -6.21
N LEU A 97 -2.16 19.30 -5.11
CA LEU A 97 -3.17 20.08 -4.39
C LEU A 97 -3.73 21.22 -5.24
N ALA A 98 -2.90 21.94 -6.00
CA ALA A 98 -3.36 23.00 -6.89
C ALA A 98 -4.26 22.45 -8.02
N ASN A 99 -3.89 21.31 -8.61
CA ASN A 99 -4.71 20.61 -9.60
C ASN A 99 -6.05 20.21 -8.98
N LEU A 100 -6.03 19.47 -7.86
CA LEU A 100 -7.24 19.02 -7.16
C LEU A 100 -8.16 20.19 -6.77
N ALA A 101 -7.59 21.29 -6.26
CA ALA A 101 -8.34 22.50 -5.92
C ALA A 101 -9.09 23.10 -7.12
N GLY A 102 -8.51 23.01 -8.33
CA GLY A 102 -9.17 23.40 -9.56
C GLY A 102 -10.44 22.59 -9.85
N TRP A 103 -10.44 21.28 -9.56
CA TRP A 103 -11.59 20.40 -9.72
C TRP A 103 -12.60 20.49 -8.56
N MET A 104 -12.13 20.83 -7.37
CA MET A 104 -12.97 21.03 -6.19
C MET A 104 -13.74 22.36 -6.20
N TRP A 105 -13.45 23.26 -7.14
CA TRP A 105 -14.16 24.52 -7.27
C TRP A 105 -15.56 24.27 -7.84
N PRO A 106 -16.66 24.54 -7.10
CA PRO A 106 -18.00 24.33 -7.62
C PRO A 106 -18.23 25.28 -8.80
N PHE A 107 -18.71 24.76 -9.93
CA PHE A 107 -19.03 25.53 -11.14
C PHE A 107 -20.04 26.69 -10.88
N THR A 108 -20.77 26.63 -9.76
CA THR A 108 -21.70 27.67 -9.30
C THR A 108 -21.01 28.88 -8.66
N VAL A 109 -19.74 28.78 -8.27
CA VAL A 109 -18.96 29.87 -7.66
C VAL A 109 -18.17 30.67 -8.72
N THR A 110 -18.07 30.18 -9.96
CA THR A 110 -17.30 30.81 -11.07
C THR A 110 -18.04 31.95 -11.78
N ARG A 111 -19.07 32.52 -11.16
CA ARG A 111 -19.61 33.82 -11.54
C ARG A 111 -19.65 34.70 -10.30
N THR A 112 -18.53 35.34 -9.96
CA THR A 112 -18.46 36.72 -9.40
C THR A 112 -17.02 37.05 -9.00
N ALA A 113 -16.25 37.67 -9.91
CA ALA A 113 -14.97 38.34 -9.60
C ALA A 113 -15.11 39.43 -8.51
N ARG A 114 -16.34 39.90 -8.22
CA ARG A 114 -16.61 40.93 -7.20
C ARG A 114 -16.46 40.46 -5.75
N ARG A 115 -16.51 39.15 -5.43
CA ARG A 115 -16.45 38.67 -4.03
C ARG A 115 -15.02 38.68 -3.46
N PHE A 116 -14.00 38.48 -4.29
CA PHE A 116 -12.59 38.57 -3.87
C PHE A 116 -12.19 40.04 -3.57
N ALA A 117 -12.74 41.00 -4.33
CA ALA A 117 -12.54 42.43 -4.08
C ALA A 117 -13.17 42.89 -2.74
N ILE A 118 -14.35 42.36 -2.38
CA ILE A 118 -15.05 42.73 -1.13
C ILE A 118 -14.31 42.19 0.11
N PHE A 119 -13.71 40.99 0.03
CA PHE A 119 -12.92 40.43 1.13
C PHE A 119 -11.61 41.22 1.37
N ARG A 120 -11.03 41.83 0.33
CA ARG A 120 -9.83 42.66 0.47
C ARG A 120 -10.10 44.06 1.03
N CYS A 121 -11.33 44.56 0.91
CA CYS A 121 -11.73 45.86 1.48
C CYS A 121 -12.10 45.80 2.96
N SER A 122 -12.46 44.64 3.52
CA SER A 122 -12.85 44.54 4.94
C SER A 122 -11.68 44.44 5.93
N HIS A 123 -10.44 44.34 5.46
CA HIS A 123 -9.22 44.34 6.30
C HIS A 123 -8.30 45.55 6.01
N GLY A 124 -8.85 46.60 5.39
CA GLY A 124 -8.21 47.91 5.29
C GLY A 124 -8.23 48.64 6.63
N TRP A 125 -7.18 48.41 7.42
CA TRP A 125 -6.59 49.32 8.42
C TRP A 125 -7.46 50.49 8.90
N ARG A 126 -8.07 50.32 10.07
CA ARG A 126 -8.65 51.40 10.87
C ARG A 126 -7.50 52.22 11.48
N ARG A 127 -6.94 53.20 10.75
CA ARG A 127 -6.13 54.26 11.38
C ARG A 127 -7.10 55.24 12.04
N SER A 128 -7.21 55.15 13.37
CA SER A 128 -7.82 56.20 14.18
C SER A 128 -6.86 57.39 14.23
N PRO A 129 -7.28 58.61 13.90
CA PRO A 129 -6.58 59.79 14.41
C PRO A 129 -7.10 60.07 15.82
N SER A 130 -6.20 60.24 16.77
CA SER A 130 -6.44 60.91 18.04
C SER A 130 -5.24 61.77 18.38
N PRO A 131 -5.37 62.83 19.20
CA PRO A 131 -6.58 63.55 19.63
C PRO A 131 -6.78 64.87 18.87
#